data_AF-A0A519UIY0-F1
#
_entry.id   AF-A0A519UIY0-F1
#
_cell.length_a   1.000
_cell.length_b   1.000
_cell.length_c   1.000
_cell.angle_alpha   90.00
_cell.angle_beta   90.00
_cell.angle_gamma   90.00
#
_symmetry.space_group_name_H-M   'P 1'
#
loop_
_entity.id
_entity.type
_entity.pdbx_description
1 polymer ?
#
loop_
_entity_poly.entity_id
_entity_poly.type
_entity_poly.pdbx_seq_one_letter_code
_entity_poly.pdbx_strand_id
1 'polypeptide(L)'
;VYVPFFEGFGLPVVEAQASGCPVLTSNLSSLPEVAGGAAGALLCDPYQPAAIAEGLVQLSQNALLRERLRAAGLANVARFSWARSAEVLWEAVLQAIQTTPARG
;
A
#
# COMPACT_ATOMS: atom_id res chain seq x y z
N VAL A 1 8.79 -1.04 -9.11
CA VAL A 1 8.62 -2.45 -8.67
C VAL A 1 9.16 -2.56 -7.27
N TYR A 2 8.40 -3.14 -6.35
CA TYR A 2 8.79 -3.31 -4.95
C TYR A 2 8.15 -4.60 -4.43
N VAL A 3 8.94 -5.67 -4.31
CA VAL A 3 8.45 -7.05 -4.10
C VAL A 3 9.07 -7.70 -2.86
N PRO A 4 8.83 -7.16 -1.65
CA PRO A 4 9.42 -7.72 -0.44
C PRO A 4 8.70 -9.01 0.00
N PHE A 5 9.39 -9.85 0.77
CA PHE A 5 8.79 -11.00 1.44
C PHE A 5 7.93 -10.61 2.64
N PHE A 6 8.24 -9.47 3.26
CA PHE A 6 7.50 -8.90 4.38
C PHE A 6 7.52 -7.39 4.32
N GLU A 7 6.39 -6.76 4.63
CA GLU A 7 6.28 -5.33 4.90
C GLU A 7 5.25 -5.12 6.01
N GLY A 8 5.52 -4.22 6.95
CA GLY A 8 4.60 -3.84 8.02
C GLY A 8 3.44 -2.97 7.57
N PHE A 9 3.67 -1.99 6.68
CA PHE A 9 2.61 -1.10 6.20
C PHE A 9 2.51 -1.09 4.66
N GLY A 10 3.51 -0.57 3.96
CA GLY A 10 3.49 -0.43 2.50
C GLY A 10 3.65 1.02 2.03
N LEU A 11 4.36 1.86 2.80
CA LEU A 11 4.64 3.25 2.41
C LEU A 11 5.20 3.39 0.98
N PRO A 12 6.17 2.56 0.53
CA PRO A 12 6.67 2.65 -0.84
C PRO A 12 5.59 2.46 -1.91
N VAL A 13 4.57 1.64 -1.63
CA VAL A 13 3.43 1.43 -2.54
C VAL A 13 2.51 2.65 -2.55
N VAL A 14 2.20 3.20 -1.37
CA VAL A 14 1.35 4.41 -1.24
C VAL A 14 2.02 5.62 -1.91
N GLU A 15 3.33 5.80 -1.72
CA GLU A 15 4.11 6.88 -2.34
C GLU A 15 4.15 6.76 -3.87
N ALA A 16 4.33 5.55 -4.39
CA ALA A 16 4.28 5.29 -5.82
C ALA A 16 2.89 5.58 -6.40
N GLN A 17 1.82 5.15 -5.72
CA GLN A 17 0.45 5.44 -6.13
C GLN A 17 0.11 6.94 -6.07
N ALA A 18 0.53 7.66 -5.03
CA ALA A 18 0.42 9.12 -4.93
C ALA A 18 1.13 9.83 -6.09
N SER A 19 2.25 9.28 -6.53
CA SER A 19 3.02 9.81 -7.67
C SER A 19 2.40 9.46 -9.03
N GLY A 20 1.27 8.73 -9.05
CA GLY A 20 0.66 8.23 -10.27
C GLY A 20 1.48 7.15 -10.98
N CYS A 21 2.38 6.47 -10.26
CA CYS A 21 3.22 5.41 -10.79
C CYS A 21 2.52 4.04 -10.65
N PRO A 22 2.32 3.28 -11.75
CA PRO A 22 1.81 1.91 -11.67
C PRO A 22 2.74 1.01 -10.85
N VAL A 23 2.16 0.24 -9.93
CA VAL A 23 2.91 -0.60 -8.99
C VAL A 23 2.82 -2.07 -9.39
N LEU A 24 3.97 -2.75 -9.38
CA LEU A 24 4.09 -4.20 -9.24
C LEU A 24 4.66 -4.48 -7.85
N THR A 25 3.93 -5.26 -7.04
CA THR A 25 4.31 -5.57 -5.66
C THR A 25 3.98 -7.01 -5.26
N SER A 26 4.44 -7.39 -4.06
CA SER A 26 4.23 -8.71 -3.49
C SER A 26 2.76 -8.92 -3.10
N ASN A 27 2.28 -10.15 -3.26
CA ASN A 27 0.94 -10.57 -2.82
C ASN A 27 0.89 -10.97 -1.33
N LEU A 28 1.93 -10.69 -0.55
CA LEU A 28 2.07 -11.06 0.85
C LEU A 28 1.92 -9.87 1.80
N SER A 29 1.74 -10.18 3.09
CA SER A 29 1.66 -9.20 4.18
C SER A 29 0.59 -8.13 3.95
N SER A 30 0.87 -6.88 4.33
CA SER A 30 -0.03 -5.73 4.19
C SER A 30 -0.22 -5.25 2.75
N LEU A 31 0.61 -5.70 1.80
CA LEU A 31 0.71 -5.08 0.47
C LEU A 31 -0.54 -5.24 -0.40
N PRO A 32 -1.21 -6.42 -0.47
CA PRO A 32 -2.47 -6.54 -1.20
C PRO A 32 -3.53 -5.55 -0.70
N GLU A 33 -3.63 -5.35 0.61
CA GLU A 33 -4.63 -4.46 1.20
C GLU A 33 -4.28 -2.98 0.95
N VAL A 34 -3.03 -2.62 1.24
CA VAL A 34 -2.55 -1.23 1.13
C VAL A 34 -2.51 -0.77 -0.32
N ALA A 35 -2.19 -1.67 -1.26
CA ALA A 35 -2.22 -1.37 -2.69
C ALA A 35 -3.64 -1.21 -3.27
N GLY A 36 -4.71 -1.53 -2.53
CA GLY A 36 -6.07 -1.57 -3.09
C GLY A 36 -6.34 -2.82 -3.94
N GLY A 37 -5.73 -3.94 -3.57
CA GLY A 37 -5.82 -5.23 -4.25
C GLY A 37 -5.26 -5.22 -5.67
N ALA A 38 -5.69 -6.21 -6.47
CA ALA A 38 -5.34 -6.29 -7.89
C ALA A 38 -5.91 -5.13 -8.75
N ALA A 39 -6.84 -4.36 -8.19
CA ALA A 39 -7.37 -3.17 -8.84
C ALA A 39 -6.34 -2.03 -8.83
N GLY A 40 -5.68 -1.78 -7.69
CA GLY A 40 -4.73 -0.67 -7.50
C GLY A 40 -3.25 -1.00 -7.76
N ALA A 41 -2.88 -2.27 -7.80
CA ALA A 41 -1.53 -2.70 -8.21
C ALA A 41 -1.57 -4.06 -8.93
N LEU A 42 -0.49 -4.37 -9.64
CA LEU A 42 -0.21 -5.74 -10.08
C LEU A 42 0.45 -6.49 -8.91
N LEU A 43 -0.12 -7.62 -8.52
CA LEU A 43 0.37 -8.45 -7.42
C LEU A 43 1.07 -9.69 -7.97
N CYS A 44 2.21 -10.05 -7.40
CA CYS A 44 2.96 -11.25 -7.77
C CYS A 44 3.45 -11.99 -6.53
N ASP A 45 3.71 -13.28 -6.67
CA ASP A 45 4.36 -14.07 -5.63
C ASP A 45 5.86 -13.73 -5.59
N PRO A 46 6.39 -13.17 -4.49
CA PRO A 46 7.80 -12.79 -4.40
C PRO A 46 8.75 -13.99 -4.38
N TYR A 47 8.26 -15.21 -4.12
CA TYR A 47 9.05 -16.43 -4.20
C TYR A 47 9.19 -16.98 -5.61
N GLN A 48 8.50 -16.38 -6.59
CA GLN A 48 8.50 -16.82 -7.98
C GLN A 48 9.07 -15.71 -8.89
N PRO A 49 10.38 -15.71 -9.17
CA PRO A 49 11.01 -14.71 -10.05
C PRO A 49 10.35 -14.61 -11.44
N ALA A 50 9.81 -15.72 -11.95
CA ALA A 50 9.04 -15.74 -13.20
C ALA A 50 7.81 -14.84 -13.14
N ALA A 51 7.05 -14.86 -12.04
CA ALA A 51 5.87 -14.00 -11.85
C ALA A 51 6.25 -12.51 -11.81
N ILE A 52 7.40 -12.18 -11.22
CA ILE A 52 7.93 -10.81 -11.19
C ILE A 52 8.30 -10.35 -12.61
N ALA A 53 8.99 -11.21 -13.37
CA ALA A 53 9.37 -10.94 -14.75
C ALA A 53 8.15 -10.76 -15.66
N GLU A 54 7.14 -11.64 -15.54
CA GLU A 54 5.88 -11.52 -16.27
C GLU A 54 5.16 -10.20 -15.94
N GLY A 55 5.12 -9.81 -14.66
CA GLY A 55 4.53 -8.54 -14.24
C GLY A 55 5.23 -7.32 -14.85
N LEU A 56 6.56 -7.35 -14.91
CA LEU A 56 7.37 -6.32 -15.59
C LEU A 56 7.07 -6.25 -17.09
N VAL A 57 6.97 -7.41 -17.76
CA VAL A 57 6.62 -7.49 -19.19
C VAL A 57 5.22 -6.91 -19.42
N GLN A 58 4.22 -7.30 -18.62
CA GLN A 58 2.87 -6.76 -18.71
C GLN A 58 2.85 -5.23 -18.54
N LEU A 59 3.54 -4.71 -17.53
CA LEU A 59 3.61 -3.26 -17.29
C LEU A 59 4.34 -2.52 -18.41
N SER A 60 5.38 -3.09 -19.02
CA SER A 60 6.11 -2.43 -20.10
C SER A 60 5.33 -2.40 -21.42
N GLN A 61 4.59 -3.48 -21.73
CA GLN A 61 3.93 -3.64 -23.02
C GLN A 61 2.47 -3.17 -23.04
N ASN A 62 1.79 -3.07 -21.89
CA ASN A 62 0.36 -2.76 -21.85
C ASN A 62 0.08 -1.35 -21.30
N ALA A 63 -0.10 -0.38 -22.22
CA ALA A 63 -0.39 1.00 -21.86
C ALA A 63 -1.75 1.18 -21.16
N LEU A 64 -2.78 0.43 -21.57
CA LEU A 64 -4.11 0.48 -20.95
C LEU A 64 -4.07 -0.02 -19.50
N LEU A 65 -3.30 -1.08 -19.23
CA LEU A 65 -3.07 -1.57 -17.88
C LEU A 65 -2.40 -0.51 -17.02
N ARG A 66 -1.37 0.18 -17.53
CA ARG A 66 -0.69 1.25 -16.80
C ARG A 66 -1.64 2.40 -16.45
N GLU A 67 -2.43 2.89 -17.40
CA GLU A 67 -3.39 3.96 -17.10
C GLU A 67 -4.47 3.52 -16.11
N ARG A 68 -4.96 2.29 -16.23
CA ARG A 68 -5.92 1.72 -15.26
C ARG A 68 -5.32 1.68 -13.85
N LEU A 69 -4.11 1.16 -13.71
CA LEU A 69 -3.42 1.06 -12.42
C LEU A 69 -3.07 2.44 -11.85
N ARG A 70 -2.68 3.39 -12.70
CA ARG A 70 -2.44 4.78 -12.31
C ARG A 70 -3.71 5.42 -11.75
N ALA A 71 -4.83 5.32 -12.47
CA ALA A 71 -6.10 5.89 -12.02
C ALA A 71 -6.58 5.22 -10.71
N ALA A 72 -6.52 3.90 -10.63
CA ALA A 72 -6.90 3.15 -9.43
C ALA A 72 -5.98 3.46 -8.24
N GLY A 73 -4.68 3.60 -8.47
CA GLY A 73 -3.70 3.99 -7.45
C GLY A 73 -3.99 5.38 -6.91
N LEU A 74 -4.19 6.37 -7.77
CA LEU A 74 -4.55 7.75 -7.39
C LEU A 74 -5.89 7.82 -6.62
N ALA A 75 -6.83 6.93 -6.91
CA ALA A 75 -8.05 6.81 -6.12
C ALA A 75 -7.79 6.14 -4.75
N ASN A 76 -6.95 5.10 -4.71
CA ASN A 76 -6.63 4.35 -3.49
C ASN A 76 -5.91 5.21 -2.45
N VAL A 77 -5.04 6.14 -2.86
CA VAL A 77 -4.30 7.01 -1.92
C VAL A 77 -5.20 7.87 -1.04
N ALA A 78 -6.44 8.15 -1.46
CA ALA A 78 -7.41 8.90 -0.65
C ALA A 78 -7.79 8.20 0.68
N ARG A 79 -7.47 6.90 0.82
CA ARG A 79 -7.65 6.14 2.07
C ARG A 79 -6.65 6.53 3.16
N PHE A 80 -5.55 7.20 2.80
CA PHE A 80 -4.42 7.45 3.70
C PHE A 80 -4.23 8.95 3.93
N SER A 81 -4.12 9.34 5.19
CA SER A 81 -3.90 10.74 5.58
C SER A 81 -3.07 10.80 6.85
N TRP A 82 -1.93 11.48 6.79
CA TRP A 82 -1.08 11.72 7.98
C TRP A 82 -1.82 12.52 9.05
N ALA A 83 -2.60 13.52 8.66
CA ALA A 83 -3.40 14.31 9.59
C ALA A 83 -4.41 13.42 10.33
N ARG A 84 -5.15 12.57 9.59
CA ARG A 84 -6.13 11.67 10.18
C ARG A 84 -5.47 10.63 11.10
N SER A 85 -4.34 10.06 10.68
CA SER A 85 -3.57 9.14 11.52
C SER A 85 -3.10 9.78 12.83
N ALA A 86 -2.64 11.04 12.77
CA ALA A 86 -2.21 11.78 13.95
C ALA A 86 -3.37 12.09 14.90
N GLU A 87 -4.52 12.51 14.37
CA GLU A 87 -5.75 12.73 15.16
C GLU A 87 -6.17 11.47 15.91
N VAL A 88 -6.32 10.34 15.20
CA VAL A 88 -6.75 9.08 15.79
C VAL A 88 -5.75 8.58 16.85
N LEU A 89 -4.46 8.70 16.57
CA LEU A 89 -3.42 8.35 17.54
C LEU A 89 -3.51 9.23 18.79
N TRP A 90 -3.69 10.53 18.62
CA TRP A 90 -3.78 11.48 19.73
C TRP A 90 -5.00 11.23 20.61
N GLU A 91 -6.16 10.96 20.00
CA GLU A 91 -7.38 10.55 20.71
C GLU A 91 -7.15 9.31 21.56
N ALA A 92 -6.50 8.29 21.01
CA ALA A 92 -6.18 7.05 21.73
C ALA A 92 -5.22 7.30 22.92
N VAL A 93 -4.22 8.17 22.76
CA VAL A 93 -3.32 8.56 23.85
C VAL A 93 -4.06 9.26 24.99
N LEU A 94 -4.96 10.19 24.68
CA LEU A 94 -5.78 10.88 25.68
C LEU A 94 -6.68 9.90 26.45
N GLN A 95 -7.28 8.93 25.75
CA GLN A 95 -8.11 7.90 26.37
C GLN A 95 -7.31 7.00 27.33
N ALA A 96 -6.09 6.61 26.95
CA ALA A 96 -5.22 5.77 27.80
C ALA A 96 -4.79 6.48 29.09
N ILE A 97 -4.52 7.79 29.02
CA ILE A 97 -4.14 8.58 30.20
C ILE A 97 -5.31 8.77 31.16
N GLN A 98 -6.53 8.97 30.66
CA GLN A 98 -7.73 9.14 31.49
C GLN A 98 -8.20 7.84 32.17
N THR A 99 -7.84 6.68 31.60
CA THR A 99 -8.27 5.36 32.09
C THR A 99 -7.29 4.72 33.08
N THR A 100 -6.13 5.32 33.32
CA THR A 100 -5.16 4.83 34.30
C THR A 100 -5.60 5.25 35.71
N PRO A 101 -5.96 4.33 36.62
CA PRO A 101 -6.28 4.70 37.99
C PRO A 101 -5.04 5.31 38.65
N ALA A 102 -5.24 6.37 39.43
CA ALA A 102 -4.17 6.98 40.22
C ALA A 102 -3.49 5.88 41.04
N ARG A 103 -2.19 5.63 40.77
CA ARG A 103 -1.37 4.79 41.65
C ARG A 103 -1.25 5.55 42.97
N GLY A 104 -1.93 5.05 44.00
CA GLY A 104 -1.84 5.56 45.37
C GLY A 104 -0.45 5.41 45.96
#